data_AF-A0A2U1NVM7-F1
#
_entry.id   AF-A0A2U1NVM7-F1
#
_cell.length_a   1.000
_cell.length_b   1.000
_cell.length_c   1.000
_cell.angle_alpha   90.00
_cell.angle_beta   90.00
_cell.angle_gamma   90.00
#
_symmetry.space_group_name_H-M   'P 1'
#
loop_
_entity.id
_entity.type
_entity.pdbx_description
1 polymer ?
#
loop_
_entity_poly.entity_id
_entity_poly.type
_entity_poly.pdbx_seq_one_letter_code
_entity_poly.pdbx_strand_id
1 'polypeptide(L)'
;MDENRRSKVSEVETNEQVAFSLQEKEKKIAHGELMQAIIDADEVLQARVAKLYKDKTLTNDDRVQRLADLINARSKEVELADLINARSEEVALNELIQPTKQDQSQKRKRNPTKA
;
A
#
# COMPACT_ATOMS: atom_id res chain seq x y z
N MET A 1 14.97 41.52 -11.49
CA MET A 1 13.81 40.88 -10.83
C MET A 1 13.81 39.41 -11.22
N ASP A 2 14.42 38.48 -10.47
CA ASP A 2 14.28 37.03 -10.76
C ASP A 2 14.59 36.08 -9.58
N GLU A 3 15.00 36.57 -8.40
CA GLU A 3 15.30 35.68 -7.27
C GLU A 3 14.05 35.01 -6.69
N ASN A 4 12.89 35.68 -6.73
CA ASN A 4 11.64 35.17 -6.17
C ASN A 4 10.99 34.07 -7.03
N ARG A 5 11.32 33.99 -8.33
CA ARG A 5 10.90 32.86 -9.19
C ARG A 5 11.77 31.64 -8.95
N ARG A 6 13.09 31.85 -8.82
CA ARG A 6 14.05 30.78 -8.57
C ARG A 6 13.82 30.07 -7.24
N SER A 7 13.50 30.83 -6.18
CA SER A 7 13.27 30.26 -4.84
C SER A 7 11.97 29.45 -4.73
N LYS A 8 10.91 29.81 -5.47
CA LYS A 8 9.67 29.02 -5.52
C LYS A 8 9.82 27.75 -6.33
N VAL A 9 10.59 27.81 -7.42
CA VAL A 9 10.89 26.63 -8.24
C VAL A 9 11.71 25.63 -7.43
N SER A 10 12.72 26.09 -6.69
CA SER A 10 13.52 25.21 -5.83
C SER A 10 12.72 24.58 -4.68
N GLU A 11 11.78 25.32 -4.07
CA GLU A 11 10.95 24.81 -2.96
C GLU A 11 9.94 23.76 -3.45
N VAL A 12 9.38 23.95 -4.66
CA VAL A 12 8.51 22.96 -5.33
C VAL A 12 9.30 21.73 -5.77
N GLU A 13 10.49 21.89 -6.36
CA GLU A 13 11.37 20.76 -6.72
C GLU A 13 11.77 19.94 -5.50
N THR A 14 12.07 20.58 -4.36
CA THR A 14 12.38 19.86 -3.12
C THR A 14 11.16 19.14 -2.54
N ASN A 15 9.97 19.75 -2.58
CA ASN A 15 8.76 19.14 -2.04
C ASN A 15 8.27 17.97 -2.92
N GLU A 16 8.38 18.07 -4.24
CA GLU A 16 8.08 16.96 -5.15
C GLU A 16 9.08 15.81 -4.97
N GLN A 17 10.39 16.07 -4.90
CA GLN A 17 11.39 15.02 -4.65
C GLN A 17 11.17 14.31 -3.29
N VAL A 18 10.81 15.06 -2.25
CA VAL A 18 10.49 14.48 -0.93
C VAL A 18 9.23 13.62 -0.99
N ALA A 19 8.19 14.07 -1.69
CA ALA A 19 6.97 13.31 -1.90
C ALA A 19 7.19 12.00 -2.67
N PHE A 20 7.95 12.05 -3.77
CA PHE A 20 8.32 10.83 -4.53
C PHE A 20 9.13 9.86 -3.68
N SER A 21 10.06 10.35 -2.85
CA SER A 21 10.86 9.49 -1.97
C SER A 21 10.02 8.84 -0.85
N LEU A 22 9.03 9.56 -0.31
CA LEU A 22 8.08 9.01 0.66
C LEU A 22 7.21 7.91 0.03
N GLN A 23 6.64 8.18 -1.15
CA GLN A 23 5.84 7.20 -1.88
C GLN A 23 6.64 5.93 -2.23
N GLU A 24 7.90 6.07 -2.65
CA GLU A 24 8.76 4.92 -2.96
C GLU A 24 9.05 4.06 -1.71
N LYS A 25 9.23 4.69 -0.55
CA LYS A 25 9.43 3.99 0.73
C LYS A 25 8.17 3.27 1.17
N GLU A 26 7.01 3.90 1.05
CA GLU A 26 5.71 3.29 1.37
C GLU A 26 5.42 2.08 0.48
N LYS A 27 5.69 2.17 -0.83
CA LYS A 27 5.60 1.02 -1.75
C LYS A 27 6.52 -0.13 -1.37
N LYS A 28 7.75 0.15 -0.95
CA LYS A 28 8.69 -0.88 -0.48
C LYS A 28 8.20 -1.56 0.80
N ILE A 29 7.60 -0.80 1.72
CA ILE A 29 7.00 -1.34 2.95
C ILE A 29 5.81 -2.23 2.61
N ALA A 30 4.86 -1.75 1.80
CA ALA A 30 3.69 -2.52 1.39
C ALA A 30 4.06 -3.82 0.66
N HIS A 31 5.07 -3.78 -0.20
CA HIS A 31 5.60 -4.98 -0.85
C HIS A 31 6.22 -5.97 0.14
N GLY A 32 6.96 -5.48 1.14
CA GLY A 32 7.50 -6.31 2.21
C GLY A 32 6.41 -6.96 3.07
N GLU A 33 5.36 -6.22 3.41
CA GLU A 33 4.21 -6.72 4.15
C GLU A 33 3.43 -7.78 3.36
N LEU A 34 3.25 -7.57 2.06
CA LEU A 34 2.67 -8.58 1.18
C LEU A 34 3.46 -9.89 1.18
N MET A 35 4.78 -9.79 1.02
CA MET A 35 5.66 -10.95 1.02
C MET A 35 5.57 -11.72 2.35
N GLN A 36 5.51 -11.01 3.48
CA GLN A 36 5.33 -11.65 4.79
C GLN A 36 3.96 -12.34 4.91
N ALA A 37 2.89 -11.70 4.46
CA ALA A 37 1.55 -12.30 4.48
C ALA A 37 1.47 -13.59 3.63
N ILE A 38 2.17 -13.62 2.48
CA ILE A 38 2.28 -14.82 1.64
C ILE A 38 3.03 -15.94 2.38
N ILE A 39 4.13 -15.62 3.06
CA ILE A 39 4.90 -16.59 3.86
C ILE A 39 4.03 -17.17 4.98
N ASP A 40 3.37 -16.31 5.74
CA ASP A 40 2.53 -16.72 6.87
C ASP A 40 1.36 -17.63 6.40
N ALA A 41 0.72 -17.27 5.28
CA ALA A 41 -0.32 -18.09 4.67
C ALA A 41 0.20 -19.46 4.21
N ASP A 42 1.42 -19.52 3.66
CA ASP A 42 2.06 -20.76 3.23
C ASP A 42 2.44 -21.67 4.41
N GLU A 43 2.94 -21.11 5.51
CA GLU A 43 3.21 -21.87 6.73
C GLU A 43 1.92 -22.49 7.30
N VAL A 44 0.84 -21.72 7.34
CA VAL A 44 -0.47 -22.20 7.78
C VAL A 44 -0.99 -23.28 6.84
N LEU A 45 -0.86 -23.10 5.52
CA LEU A 45 -1.24 -24.11 4.53
C LEU A 45 -0.45 -25.41 4.75
N GLN A 46 0.88 -25.34 4.89
CA GLN A 46 1.72 -26.50 5.15
C GLN A 46 1.30 -27.25 6.43
N ALA A 47 1.02 -26.53 7.51
CA ALA A 47 0.55 -27.12 8.76
C ALA A 47 -0.81 -27.84 8.60
N ARG A 48 -1.73 -27.27 7.83
CA ARG A 48 -3.04 -27.89 7.53
C ARG A 48 -2.89 -29.12 6.63
N VAL A 49 -2.05 -29.04 5.60
CA VAL A 49 -1.74 -30.17 4.70
C VAL A 49 -1.09 -31.32 5.48
N ALA A 50 -0.14 -31.03 6.38
CA ALA A 50 0.48 -32.05 7.22
C ALA A 50 -0.54 -32.76 8.13
N LYS A 51 -1.53 -32.04 8.66
CA LYS A 51 -2.64 -32.63 9.43
C LYS A 51 -3.52 -33.52 8.54
N LEU A 52 -3.84 -33.06 7.33
CA LEU A 52 -4.66 -33.79 6.36
C LEU A 52 -4.05 -35.17 6.01
N TYR A 53 -2.74 -35.23 5.77
CA TYR A 53 -2.05 -36.50 5.48
C TYR A 53 -1.91 -37.42 6.69
N LYS A 54 -1.96 -36.89 7.92
CA LYS A 54 -1.94 -37.70 9.14
C LYS A 54 -3.30 -38.32 9.47
N ASP A 55 -4.38 -37.78 8.92
CA ASP A 55 -5.73 -38.27 9.15
C ASP A 55 -5.98 -39.57 8.39
N LYS A 56 -5.93 -40.70 9.11
CA LYS A 56 -6.16 -42.04 8.56
C LYS A 56 -7.63 -42.36 8.29
N THR A 57 -8.55 -41.51 8.73
CA THR A 57 -10.00 -41.74 8.54
C THR A 57 -10.48 -41.34 7.15
N LEU A 58 -9.69 -40.53 6.44
CA LEU A 58 -10.01 -40.04 5.10
C LEU A 58 -9.56 -41.01 4.01
N THR A 59 -10.40 -41.15 2.98
CA THR A 59 -10.00 -41.81 1.73
C THR A 59 -9.00 -40.92 0.97
N ASN A 60 -8.31 -41.47 -0.03
CA ASN A 60 -7.42 -40.68 -0.87
C ASN A 60 -8.18 -39.59 -1.66
N ASP A 61 -9.39 -39.91 -2.15
CA ASP A 61 -10.21 -38.95 -2.90
C ASP A 61 -10.65 -37.78 -1.99
N ASP A 62 -11.07 -38.08 -0.76
CA ASP A 62 -11.40 -37.05 0.23
C ASP A 62 -10.21 -36.13 0.54
N ARG A 63 -9.00 -36.71 0.65
CA ARG A 63 -7.77 -35.93 0.87
C ARG A 63 -7.46 -35.04 -0.32
N VAL A 64 -7.59 -35.54 -1.54
CA VAL A 64 -7.35 -34.74 -2.76
C VAL A 64 -8.35 -33.59 -2.83
N GLN A 65 -9.62 -33.85 -2.57
CA GLN A 65 -10.65 -32.81 -2.56
C GLN A 65 -10.36 -31.73 -1.51
N ARG A 66 -10.08 -32.13 -0.26
CA ARG A 66 -9.75 -31.19 0.82
C ARG A 66 -8.45 -30.43 0.58
N LEU A 67 -7.48 -31.03 -0.10
CA LEU A 67 -6.25 -30.35 -0.51
C LEU A 67 -6.54 -29.26 -1.54
N ALA A 68 -7.39 -29.54 -2.54
CA ALA A 68 -7.82 -28.54 -3.52
C ALA A 68 -8.55 -27.37 -2.84
N ASP A 69 -9.42 -27.66 -1.87
CA ASP A 69 -10.13 -26.63 -1.10
C ASP A 69 -9.16 -25.75 -0.31
N LEU A 70 -8.14 -26.34 0.33
CA LEU A 70 -7.10 -25.60 1.07
C LEU A 70 -6.27 -24.70 0.14
N ILE A 71 -5.89 -25.19 -1.04
CA ILE A 71 -5.15 -24.40 -2.03
C ILE A 71 -5.99 -23.24 -2.55
N ASN A 72 -7.27 -23.47 -2.84
CA ASN A 72 -8.21 -22.43 -3.27
C ASN A 72 -8.43 -21.38 -2.19
N ALA A 73 -8.55 -21.79 -0.92
CA ALA A 73 -8.67 -20.86 0.21
C ALA A 73 -7.41 -19.99 0.34
N ARG A 74 -6.21 -20.58 0.27
CA ARG A 74 -4.93 -19.85 0.29
C ARG A 74 -4.83 -18.85 -0.86
N SER A 75 -5.25 -19.25 -2.06
CA SER A 75 -5.24 -18.35 -3.22
C SER A 75 -6.11 -17.10 -3.00
N LYS A 76 -7.29 -17.26 -2.39
CA LYS A 76 -8.17 -16.14 -2.06
C LYS A 76 -7.59 -15.24 -0.96
N GLU A 77 -6.95 -15.82 0.05
CA GLU A 77 -6.29 -15.04 1.11
C GLU A 77 -5.16 -14.16 0.55
N VAL A 78 -4.34 -14.70 -0.37
CA VAL A 78 -3.29 -13.93 -1.05
C VAL A 78 -3.87 -12.83 -1.93
N GLU A 79 -4.91 -13.13 -2.74
CA GLU A 79 -5.57 -12.14 -3.59
C GLU A 79 -6.20 -10.98 -2.78
N LEU A 80 -6.73 -11.28 -1.59
CA LEU A 80 -7.24 -10.25 -0.69
C LEU A 80 -6.12 -9.37 -0.12
N ALA A 81 -4.97 -9.95 0.22
CA ALA A 81 -3.81 -9.18 0.70
C ALA A 81 -3.28 -8.24 -0.40
N ASP A 82 -3.20 -8.72 -1.65
CA ASP A 82 -2.85 -7.92 -2.82
C ASP A 82 -3.84 -6.76 -3.03
N LEU A 83 -5.15 -7.02 -2.95
CA LEU A 83 -6.19 -6.01 -3.13
C LEU A 83 -6.16 -4.92 -2.05
N ILE A 84 -5.95 -5.30 -0.79
CA ILE A 84 -5.83 -4.34 0.32
C ILE A 84 -4.61 -3.44 0.10
N ASN A 85 -3.49 -4.00 -0.36
CA ASN A 85 -2.29 -3.23 -0.66
C ASN A 85 -2.50 -2.27 -1.84
N ALA A 86 -3.11 -2.73 -2.93
CA ALA A 86 -3.44 -1.88 -4.07
C ALA A 86 -4.35 -0.70 -3.68
N ARG A 87 -5.35 -0.95 -2.81
CA ARG A 87 -6.23 0.11 -2.29
C ARG A 87 -5.47 1.10 -1.39
N SER A 88 -4.56 0.63 -0.56
CA SER A 88 -3.72 1.50 0.28
C SER A 88 -2.82 2.40 -0.58
N GLU A 89 -2.25 1.88 -1.67
CA GLU A 89 -1.48 2.70 -2.63
C GLU A 89 -2.36 3.77 -3.31
N GLU A 90 -3.59 3.43 -3.69
CA GLU A 90 -4.55 4.39 -4.28
C GLU A 90 -4.94 5.50 -3.29
N VAL A 91 -5.14 5.16 -2.01
CA VAL A 91 -5.45 6.14 -0.96
C VAL A 91 -4.27 7.08 -0.72
N ALA A 92 -3.04 6.54 -0.61
CA ALA A 92 -1.84 7.35 -0.43
C ALA A 92 -1.62 8.32 -1.60
N LEU A 93 -1.87 7.88 -2.84
CA LEU A 93 -1.82 8.74 -4.03
C LEU A 93 -2.87 9.87 -3.97
N ASN A 94 -4.10 9.57 -3.55
CA ASN A 94 -5.15 10.57 -3.43
C ASN A 94 -4.86 11.61 -2.33
N GLU A 95 -4.25 11.21 -1.21
CA GLU A 95 -3.81 12.14 -0.16
C GLU A 95 -2.66 13.04 -0.64
N LEU A 96 -1.69 12.50 -1.39
CA LEU A 96 -0.58 13.27 -1.95
C LEU A 96 -1.05 14.26 -3.03
N ILE A 97 -2.03 13.85 -3.86
CA ILE A 97 -2.57 14.67 -4.95
C ILE A 97 -3.50 15.77 -4.43
N GLN A 98 -4.05 15.69 -3.20
CA GLN A 98 -4.81 16.77 -2.56
C GLN A 98 -3.85 17.90 -2.14
N PRO A 99 -3.54 18.86 -3.02
CA PRO A 99 -2.52 19.83 -2.71
C PRO A 99 -3.19 20.87 -1.82
N THR A 100 -2.76 20.99 -0.56
CA THR A 100 -2.45 22.31 0.01
C THR A 100 -3.51 23.42 -0.24
N LYS A 101 -4.81 23.08 -0.23
CA LYS A 101 -5.89 24.07 -0.46
C LYS A 101 -6.01 25.08 0.68
N GLN A 102 -5.32 24.84 1.81
CA GLN A 102 -5.29 25.77 2.92
C GLN A 102 -4.22 26.86 2.81
N ASP A 103 -3.13 26.67 2.05
CA ASP A 103 -1.98 27.59 2.17
C ASP A 103 -1.94 28.71 1.10
N GLN A 104 -2.82 28.66 0.10
CA GLN A 104 -3.00 29.77 -0.84
C GLN A 104 -3.89 30.91 -0.30
N SER A 105 -4.66 30.69 0.77
CA SER A 105 -5.57 31.73 1.29
C SER A 105 -4.88 32.78 2.17
N GLN A 106 -3.63 32.58 2.58
CA GLN A 106 -2.92 33.54 3.46
C GLN A 106 -2.20 34.68 2.73
N LYS A 107 -2.12 34.71 1.39
CA LYS A 107 -1.39 35.77 0.65
C LYS A 107 -2.24 36.88 0.03
N ARG A 108 -3.47 37.10 0.50
CA ARG A 108 -4.18 38.38 0.26
C ARG A 108 -3.75 39.42 1.29
N LYS A 109 -2.57 40.01 1.08
CA LYS A 109 -2.10 41.21 1.80
C LYS A 109 -3.19 42.29 1.71
N ARG A 110 -3.73 42.72 2.86
CA ARG A 110 -4.49 43.96 3.00
C ARG A 110 -3.60 45.12 2.53
N ASN A 111 -4.03 45.89 1.54
CA ASN A 111 -3.47 47.21 1.25
C ASN A 111 -3.98 48.18 2.32
N PRO A 112 -3.12 48.91 3.05
CA PRO A 112 -3.58 50.09 3.78
C PRO A 112 -3.63 51.27 2.80
N THR A 113 -4.83 51.68 2.43
CA THR A 113 -5.07 53.00 1.84
C THR A 113 -4.78 54.05 2.92
N LYS A 114 -3.72 54.83 2.76
CA LYS A 114 -3.51 56.04 3.57
C LYS A 114 -4.48 57.11 3.11
N ALA A 115 -5.31 57.61 4.02
CA ALA A 115 -6.02 58.88 3.93
C ALA A 115 -5.19 59.97 4.63
#